data_AF-A0A3B9SNK1-F1
#
_entry.id   AF-A0A3B9SNK1-F1
#
_cell.length_a   1.000
_cell.length_b   1.000
_cell.length_c   1.000
_cell.angle_alpha   90.00
_cell.angle_beta   90.00
_cell.angle_gamma   90.00
#
_symmetry.space_group_name_H-M   'P 1'
#
loop_
_entity.id
_entity.type
_entity.pdbx_description
1 polymer ?
#
loop_
_entity_poly.entity_id
_entity_poly.type
_entity_poly.pdbx_seq_one_letter_code
_entity_poly.pdbx_strand_id
1 'polypeptide(L)' 'MYHVRQPSIGFLVRFWQEAEGEKLVWTGEVRHVTTGHSVQFRGLGQLFTILERVLAVAGEPSRLEDTCHEQLAEMAKREA' A
#
# COMPACT_ATOMS: atom_id res chain seq x y z
N MET A 1 32.80 6.35 -9.48
CA MET A 1 31.44 6.85 -9.77
C MET A 1 30.50 6.12 -8.82
N TYR A 2 30.04 6.75 -7.75
CA TYR A 2 29.15 6.09 -6.78
C TYR A 2 27.73 6.11 -7.35
N HIS A 3 27.21 4.95 -7.74
CA HIS A 3 25.79 4.81 -8.01
C HIS A 3 25.06 4.85 -6.67
N VAL A 4 24.51 6.01 -6.33
CA VAL A 4 23.49 6.09 -5.28
C VAL A 4 22.33 5.25 -5.78
N ARG A 5 22.18 4.02 -5.27
CA ARG A 5 20.96 3.23 -5.50
C ARG A 5 19.83 4.05 -4.89
N GLN A 6 19.00 4.67 -5.73
CA GLN A 6 17.73 5.20 -5.25
C GLN A 6 17.00 4.05 -4.54
N PRO A 7 16.48 4.27 -3.33
CA PRO A 7 15.65 3.27 -2.68
C PRO A 7 14.44 2.99 -3.59
N SER A 8 14.44 1.82 -4.22
CA SER A 8 13.31 1.37 -5.04
C SER A 8 12.24 0.82 -4.11
N ILE A 9 11.05 1.40 -4.16
CA ILE A 9 9.90 0.89 -3.39
C ILE A 9 9.13 -0.06 -4.29
N GLY A 10 9.00 -1.31 -3.85
CA GLY A 10 8.34 -2.38 -4.60
C GLY A 10 7.07 -2.87 -3.91
N PHE A 11 6.02 -3.06 -4.70
CA PHE A 11 4.73 -3.61 -4.22
C PHE A 11 4.31 -4.81 -5.05
N LEU A 12 3.70 -5.77 -4.36
CA LEU A 12 2.91 -6.82 -4.98
C LEU A 12 1.43 -6.48 -4.79
N VAL A 13 0.68 -6.40 -5.88
CA VAL A 13 -0.77 -6.21 -5.83
C VAL A 13 -1.44 -7.51 -6.26
N ARG A 14 -2.29 -8.06 -5.40
CA ARG A 14 -3.18 -9.18 -5.71
C ARG A 14 -4.60 -8.66 -5.75
N PHE A 15 -5.37 -9.04 -6.75
CA PHE A 15 -6.76 -8.59 -6.89
C PHE A 15 -7.64 -9.72 -7.41
N TRP A 16 -8.87 -9.73 -6.93
CA TRP A 16 -9.93 -10.67 -7.28
C TRP A 16 -11.28 -9.95 -7.25
N GLN A 17 -12.33 -10.56 -7.81
CA GLN A 17 -13.68 -10.01 -7.74
C GLN A 17 -14.48 -10.74 -6.67
N GLU A 18 -15.19 -9.98 -5.85
CA GLU A 18 -16.14 -10.47 -4.85
C GLU A 18 -17.55 -9.97 -5.18
N ALA A 19 -18.55 -10.80 -4.90
CA ALA A 19 -19.94 -10.40 -5.02
C ALA A 19 -20.37 -9.56 -3.82
N GLU A 20 -20.94 -8.40 -4.08
CA GLU A 20 -21.56 -7.51 -3.10
C GLU A 20 -22.99 -7.22 -3.55
N GLY A 21 -23.91 -8.07 -3.09
CA GLY A 21 -25.28 -8.09 -3.61
C GLY A 21 -25.29 -8.45 -5.09
N GLU A 22 -25.90 -7.60 -5.91
CA GLU A 22 -25.97 -7.77 -7.38
C GLU A 22 -24.73 -7.25 -8.11
N LYS A 23 -23.75 -6.67 -7.39
CA LYS A 23 -22.57 -6.05 -7.98
C LYS A 23 -21.32 -6.91 -7.76
N LEU A 24 -20.40 -6.85 -8.72
CA LEU A 24 -19.04 -7.35 -8.55
C LEU A 24 -18.14 -6.19 -8.13
N VAL A 25 -17.38 -6.39 -7.06
CA VAL A 25 -16.45 -5.40 -6.52
C VAL A 25 -15.04 -5.98 -6.58
N TRP A 26 -14.09 -5.15 -7.02
CA TRP A 26 -12.67 -5.52 -7.00
C TRP A 26 -12.14 -5.46 -5.57
N THR A 27 -11.78 -6.61 -5.03
CA THR A 27 -11.14 -6.72 -3.72
C THR A 27 -9.69 -7.16 -3.93
N GLY A 28 -8.81 -6.83 -3.00
CA GLY A 28 -7.44 -7.27 -3.10
C GLY A 28 -6.57 -6.95 -1.92
N GLU A 29 -5.27 -7.18 -2.11
CA GLU A 29 -4.20 -6.92 -1.16
C GLU A 29 -3.06 -6.19 -1.87
N VAL A 30 -2.59 -5.10 -1.27
CA VAL A 30 -1.30 -4.47 -1.61
C VAL A 30 -0.30 -4.88 -0.55
N ARG A 31 0.80 -5.52 -0.95
CA ARG A 31 1.89 -5.93 -0.07
C ARG A 31 3.17 -5.20 -0.43
N HIS A 32 3.79 -4.56 0.55
CA HIS A 32 5.11 -3.99 0.41
C HIS A 32 6.16 -5.11 0.41
N VAL A 33 7.00 -5.17 -0.63
CA VAL A 33 7.95 -6.27 -0.83
C VAL A 33 9.02 -6.28 0.27
N THR A 34 9.50 -5.10 0.67
CA THR A 34 10.63 -4.99 1.60
C THR A 34 10.21 -5.23 3.06
N THR A 35 9.07 -4.66 3.50
CA THR A 35 8.62 -4.80 4.90
C THR A 35 7.68 -5.97 5.11
N GLY A 36 7.16 -6.57 4.03
CA GLY A 36 6.12 -7.62 4.10
C GLY A 36 4.75 -7.11 4.55
N HIS A 37 4.60 -5.82 4.89
CA HIS A 37 3.34 -5.26 5.33
C HIS A 37 2.29 -5.33 4.23
N SER A 38 1.06 -5.71 4.57
CA SER A 38 -0.04 -5.80 3.63
C SER A 38 -1.25 -5.00 4.08
N VAL A 39 -1.97 -4.44 3.10
CA VAL A 39 -3.23 -3.72 3.29
C VAL A 39 -4.25 -4.28 2.32
N GLN A 40 -5.44 -4.58 2.81
CA GLN A 40 -6.55 -4.99 1.96
C GLN A 40 -7.26 -3.77 1.36
N PHE A 41 -7.86 -3.95 0.20
CA PHE A 41 -8.70 -2.93 -0.40
C PHE A 41 -9.98 -3.54 -0.95
N ARG A 42 -11.05 -2.75 -0.94
CA ARG A 42 -12.35 -3.03 -1.54
C ARG A 42 -12.75 -1.85 -2.41
N GLY A 43 -12.82 -2.12 -3.70
CA GLY A 43 -12.99 -1.13 -4.76
C GLY A 43 -11.66 -0.50 -5.20
N LEU A 44 -11.61 -0.13 -6.49
CA LEU A 44 -10.41 0.46 -7.10
C LEU A 44 -10.06 1.84 -6.50
N GLY A 45 -11.04 2.58 -5.98
CA GLY A 45 -10.79 3.86 -5.32
C GLY A 45 -9.91 3.73 -4.07
N GLN A 46 -10.14 2.68 -3.27
CA GLN A 46 -9.33 2.41 -2.08
C GLN A 46 -7.90 1.97 -2.50
N LEU A 47 -7.78 1.16 -3.56
CA LEU A 47 -6.47 0.79 -4.13
C LEU A 47 -5.66 2.04 -4.55
N PHE A 48 -6.25 2.96 -5.30
CA PHE A 48 -5.55 4.18 -5.72
C PHE A 48 -5.14 5.04 -4.53
N THR A 49 -6.01 5.19 -3.53
CA THR A 49 -5.69 5.93 -2.29
C THR A 49 -4.48 5.33 -1.55
N ILE A 50 -4.40 3.99 -1.49
CA ILE A 50 -3.26 3.29 -0.88
C ILE A 50 -1.97 3.58 -1.65
N LEU A 51 -2.01 3.45 -2.98
CA LEU A 51 -0.84 3.69 -3.83
C LEU A 51 -0.38 5.16 -3.78
N GLU A 52 -1.30 6.11 -3.77
CA GLU A 52 -0.98 7.54 -3.66
C GLU A 52 -0.29 7.88 -2.34
N ARG A 53 -0.79 7.38 -1.19
CA ARG A 53 -0.15 7.60 0.12
C ARG A 53 1.26 7.04 0.16
N VAL A 54 1.42 5.83 -0.36
CA VAL A 54 2.71 5.16 -0.47
C VAL A 54 3.69 5.99 -1.32
N LEU A 55 3.25 6.49 -2.47
CA LEU A 55 4.10 7.31 -3.35
C LEU A 55 4.39 8.69 -2.74
N ALA A 56 3.46 9.25 -1.96
CA ALA A 56 3.70 10.50 -1.22
C ALA A 56 4.80 10.32 -0.17
N VAL A 57 4.81 9.20 0.56
CA VAL A 57 5.87 8.86 1.53
C VAL A 57 7.20 8.57 0.82
N ALA A 58 7.16 7.98 -0.38
CA ALA A 58 8.34 7.75 -1.22
C ALA A 58 9.06 9.03 -1.68
N GLY A 59 8.31 10.13 -1.78
CA GLY A 59 8.81 11.43 -2.21
C GLY A 59 9.56 12.21 -1.12
N GLU A 60 9.54 11.75 0.14
CA GLU A 60 10.24 12.41 1.25
C GLU A 60 11.53 11.66 1.62
N PRO A 61 12.73 12.19 1.30
CA PRO A 61 13.99 11.45 1.38
C PRO A 61 14.52 11.20 2.80
N SER A 62 13.80 11.52 3.88
CA SER A 62 14.39 11.59 5.23
C SER A 62 13.89 10.61 6.30
N ARG A 63 12.80 9.85 6.13
CA ARG A 63 12.26 8.96 7.22
C ARG A 63 11.49 7.72 6.73
N LEU A 64 11.98 7.07 5.69
CA LEU A 64 11.23 6.03 4.96
C LEU A 64 10.92 4.74 5.74
N GLU A 65 11.71 4.37 6.74
CA GLU A 65 11.54 3.06 7.40
C GLU A 65 10.60 3.11 8.62
N ASP A 66 10.67 4.17 9.42
CA ASP A 66 9.85 4.27 10.65
C ASP A 66 8.43 4.78 10.38
N THR A 67 8.26 5.74 9.46
CA THR A 67 6.97 6.41 9.25
C THR A 67 5.99 5.55 8.45
N CYS A 68 6.49 4.73 7.53
CA CYS A 68 5.67 3.80 6.76
C CYS A 68 5.10 2.69 7.67
N HIS A 69 5.87 2.25 8.67
CA HIS A 69 5.44 1.26 9.66
C HIS A 69 4.33 1.80 10.56
N GLU A 70 4.48 3.02 11.08
CA GLU A 70 3.46 3.66 11.94
C GLU A 70 2.14 3.96 11.21
N GLN A 71 2.20 4.48 9.98
CA GLN A 71 0.99 4.86 9.26
C GLN A 71 0.18 3.65 8.81
N LEU A 72 0.85 2.57 8.41
CA LEU A 72 0.20 1.32 8.03
C LEU A 72 -0.44 0.62 9.25
N ALA A 73 0.22 0.67 10.41
CA ALA A 73 -0.35 0.17 11.68
C ALA A 73 -1.55 1.01 12.17
N GLU A 74 -1.52 2.33 11.98
CA GLU A 74 -2.66 3.20 12.33
C GLU A 74 -3.85 2.99 11.39
N MET A 75 -3.63 2.72 10.11
CA MET A 75 -4.71 2.38 9.18
C MET A 75 -5.42 1.09 9.59
N ALA A 76 -4.67 0.06 10.01
CA ALA A 76 -5.24 -1.21 10.47
C ALA A 76 -6.10 -1.08 11.74
N LYS A 77 -5.82 -0.10 12.62
CA LYS A 77 -6.59 0.13 13.85
C LYS A 77 -7.91 0.88 13.64
N ARG A 78 -8.03 1.66 12.56
CA ARG A 78 -9.23 2.48 12.30
C ARG A 78 -10.34 1.72 11.57
N GLU A 79 -10.07 0.49 11.13
CA GLU A 79 -11.01 -0.37 10.41
C GLU A 79 -11.51 -1.57 11.25
N ALA A 80 -11.20 -1.61 12.56
CA ALA A 80 -11.72 -2.57 13.54
C ALA A 80 -12.77 -1.91 14.46
#